data_AF-A0A3D8GRD2-F1
#
_entry.id   AF-A0A3D8GRD2-F1
#
_cell.length_a   1.000
_cell.length_b   1.000
_cell.length_c   1.000
_cell.angle_alpha   90.00
_cell.angle_beta   90.00
_cell.angle_gamma   90.00
#
_symmetry.space_group_name_H-M   'P 1'
#
loop_
_entity.id
_entity.type
_entity.pdbx_description
1 polymer ?
#
loop_
_entity_poly.entity_id
_entity_poly.type
_entity_poly.pdbx_seq_one_letter_code
_entity_poly.pdbx_strand_id
1 'polypeptide(L)'
;MEHDTRLKNIKIGLSGNGVVPISLDAGLVTGSHPLSQWMADKFNHNFDEYDKAIDSVYNQTHVGGSHYHHLLDGQHDILGAFRAAGQVKADDSFVREILEAGEHLFRDTMSVSGINPFFSLTGEQFDKLAEIAQSFGISKPFLADALTVNGPELLGGIMAILSSVILGKKLDPSRISKLSGAYICSSLASGNPFLFPIAAGGLVYSIIKAEDKKAALIQGGKGAIVSGGALLVGGIVGGPVWIGCIASVAAAVALNYAIDDPKKTFERMHAIIKPAASTLRRVSLSL
;
A
#
# COMPACT_ATOMS: atom_id res chain seq x y z
N MET A 1 -16.60 -36.63 -5.06
CA MET A 1 -17.79 -36.04 -4.40
C MET A 1 -17.44 -35.28 -3.10
N GLU A 2 -16.16 -35.16 -2.74
CA GLU A 2 -15.70 -34.43 -1.55
C GLU A 2 -15.03 -33.07 -1.88
N HIS A 3 -14.84 -32.80 -3.19
CA HIS A 3 -14.16 -31.60 -3.69
C HIS A 3 -15.12 -30.41 -3.91
N ASP A 4 -16.43 -30.67 -4.02
CA ASP A 4 -17.47 -29.65 -4.25
C ASP A 4 -17.92 -28.93 -2.96
N THR A 5 -17.56 -29.44 -1.79
CA THR A 5 -17.97 -28.86 -0.51
C THR A 5 -17.04 -27.73 -0.05
N ARG A 6 -15.80 -27.66 -0.55
CA ARG A 6 -14.84 -26.60 -0.19
C ARG A 6 -15.07 -25.27 -0.91
N LEU A 7 -15.84 -25.24 -1.98
CA LEU A 7 -16.14 -24.02 -2.75
C LEU A 7 -17.39 -23.26 -2.27
N LYS A 8 -18.17 -23.82 -1.33
CA LYS A 8 -19.40 -23.17 -0.81
C LYS A 8 -19.19 -22.23 0.39
N ASN A 9 -17.96 -22.07 0.87
CA ASN A 9 -17.65 -21.21 2.01
C ASN A 9 -16.73 -20.02 1.69
N ILE A 10 -16.59 -19.64 0.42
CA ILE A 10 -16.15 -18.27 0.08
C ILE A 10 -17.35 -17.34 0.33
N LYS A 11 -17.70 -17.17 1.61
CA LYS A 11 -18.49 -16.04 2.07
C LYS A 11 -17.58 -14.83 1.94
N ILE A 12 -17.80 -14.05 0.88
CA ILE A 12 -17.35 -12.67 0.77
C ILE A 12 -17.58 -12.02 2.15
N GLY A 13 -16.50 -11.54 2.77
CA GLY A 13 -16.36 -11.21 4.20
C GLY A 13 -17.51 -10.44 4.84
N LEU A 14 -18.59 -11.16 5.16
CA LEU A 14 -19.76 -10.70 5.88
C LEU A 14 -20.01 -11.67 7.03
N SER A 15 -19.07 -11.74 7.96
CA SER A 15 -19.31 -12.28 9.29
C SER A 15 -18.66 -11.40 10.34
N GLY A 16 -19.37 -10.33 10.70
CA GLY A 16 -19.06 -9.46 11.83
C GLY A 16 -20.30 -8.66 12.18
N ASN A 17 -20.95 -9.01 13.30
CA ASN A 17 -21.91 -8.26 14.13
C ASN A 17 -22.78 -7.12 13.56
N GLY A 18 -23.15 -7.12 12.28
CA GLY A 18 -24.07 -6.12 11.71
C GLY A 18 -23.50 -4.71 11.59
N VAL A 19 -22.20 -4.50 11.87
CA VAL A 19 -21.47 -3.31 11.44
C VAL A 19 -20.82 -3.68 10.13
N VAL A 20 -21.28 -3.10 9.03
CA VAL A 20 -20.59 -3.22 7.72
C VAL A 20 -19.18 -2.69 7.96
N PRO A 21 -18.12 -3.54 7.97
CA PRO A 21 -16.79 -2.99 7.99
C PRO A 21 -16.67 -2.21 6.68
N ILE A 22 -16.43 -0.90 6.79
CA ILE A 22 -15.83 -0.17 5.68
C ILE A 22 -14.46 -0.81 5.56
N SER A 23 -14.37 -1.90 4.79
CA SER A 23 -13.17 -2.72 4.68
C SER A 23 -12.15 -1.93 3.86
N LEU A 24 -11.47 -1.02 4.55
CA LEU A 24 -10.16 -0.48 4.19
C LEU A 24 -9.10 -1.59 4.09
N ASP A 25 -9.44 -2.84 4.45
CA ASP A 25 -8.62 -4.04 4.17
C ASP A 25 -8.49 -4.37 2.66
N ALA A 26 -9.11 -3.62 1.76
CA ALA A 26 -8.89 -3.77 0.31
C ALA A 26 -7.43 -3.51 -0.11
N GLY A 27 -6.64 -2.80 0.72
CA GLY A 27 -5.20 -2.65 0.56
C GLY A 27 -4.42 -3.93 0.47
N LEU A 28 -4.77 -4.89 1.34
CA LEU A 28 -4.09 -6.18 1.45
C LEU A 28 -4.24 -7.03 0.18
N VAL A 29 -5.28 -6.81 -0.62
CA VAL A 29 -5.65 -7.70 -1.73
C VAL A 29 -5.26 -7.12 -3.10
N THR A 30 -4.99 -5.82 -3.20
CA THR A 30 -4.83 -5.13 -4.50
C THR A 30 -3.36 -4.96 -4.90
N GLY A 31 -2.69 -6.07 -5.22
CA GLY A 31 -1.43 -6.10 -5.99
C GLY A 31 -0.13 -5.79 -5.23
N SER A 32 -0.18 -5.13 -4.06
CA SER A 32 1.00 -4.91 -3.21
C SER A 32 1.53 -6.22 -2.62
N HIS A 33 0.65 -7.07 -2.10
CA HIS A 33 1.05 -8.28 -1.37
C HIS A 33 1.89 -9.27 -2.22
N PRO A 34 1.52 -9.60 -3.48
CA PRO A 34 2.39 -10.42 -4.33
C PRO A 34 3.76 -9.78 -4.62
N LEU A 35 3.83 -8.44 -4.74
CA LEU A 35 5.11 -7.75 -4.92
C LEU A 35 5.93 -7.81 -3.63
N SER A 36 5.32 -7.60 -2.46
CA SER A 36 5.99 -7.76 -1.16
C SER A 36 6.51 -9.19 -0.98
N GLN A 37 5.74 -10.21 -1.35
CA GLN A 37 6.18 -11.61 -1.31
C GLN A 37 7.39 -11.85 -2.22
N TRP A 38 7.37 -11.31 -3.43
CA TRP A 38 8.50 -11.43 -4.36
C TRP A 38 9.74 -10.71 -3.81
N MET A 39 9.59 -9.52 -3.24
CA MET A 39 10.72 -8.79 -2.64
C MET A 39 11.29 -9.53 -1.43
N ALA A 40 10.43 -10.07 -0.57
CA ALA A 40 10.84 -10.86 0.59
C ALA A 40 11.64 -12.10 0.14
N ASP A 41 11.12 -12.85 -0.84
CA ASP A 41 11.80 -14.03 -1.41
C ASP A 41 13.17 -13.70 -2.04
N LYS A 42 13.39 -12.47 -2.52
CA LYS A 42 14.65 -12.10 -3.18
C LYS A 42 15.66 -11.41 -2.28
N PHE A 43 15.20 -10.66 -1.29
CA PHE A 43 16.05 -9.73 -0.57
C PHE A 43 16.01 -9.89 0.95
N ASN A 44 14.97 -10.51 1.52
CA ASN A 44 14.83 -10.66 2.97
C ASN A 44 15.34 -12.04 3.44
N HIS A 45 16.65 -12.17 3.57
CA HIS A 45 17.30 -13.39 4.09
C HIS A 45 18.40 -13.03 5.08
N ASN A 46 18.64 -13.93 6.04
CA ASN A 46 19.78 -13.84 6.95
C ASN A 46 21.01 -14.52 6.34
N PHE A 47 22.14 -13.83 6.39
CA PHE A 47 23.40 -14.24 5.79
C PHE A 47 24.50 -14.48 6.83
N ASP A 48 24.46 -13.78 7.97
CA ASP A 48 25.57 -13.81 8.92
C ASP A 48 25.17 -13.82 10.40
N GLU A 49 26.15 -13.54 11.26
CA GLU A 49 26.01 -13.50 12.71
C GLU A 49 25.38 -12.21 13.25
N TYR A 50 25.48 -11.09 12.51
CA TYR A 50 24.79 -9.85 12.85
C TYR A 50 23.29 -10.01 12.66
N ASP A 51 22.89 -10.68 11.58
CA ASP A 51 21.49 -11.04 11.34
C ASP A 51 20.90 -11.86 12.49
N LYS A 52 21.64 -12.86 12.96
CA LYS A 52 21.22 -13.69 14.09
C LYS A 52 21.15 -12.92 15.40
N ALA A 53 22.01 -11.93 15.58
CA ALA A 53 22.01 -11.07 16.76
C ALA A 53 20.82 -10.11 16.76
N ILE A 54 20.51 -9.51 15.61
CA ILE A 54 19.36 -8.61 15.45
C ILE A 54 18.05 -9.40 15.56
N ASP A 55 17.97 -10.62 15.01
CA ASP A 55 16.78 -11.49 15.16
C ASP A 55 16.74 -12.25 16.49
N SER A 56 17.70 -12.05 17.39
CA SER A 56 17.92 -12.96 18.52
C SER A 56 16.71 -13.05 19.44
N VAL A 57 16.01 -11.94 19.68
CA VAL A 57 14.80 -11.92 20.51
C VAL A 57 13.66 -12.66 19.81
N TYR A 58 13.44 -12.46 18.51
CA TYR A 58 12.44 -13.20 17.77
C TYR A 58 12.74 -14.70 17.74
N ASN A 59 13.99 -15.09 17.44
CA ASN A 59 14.41 -16.49 17.39
C ASN A 59 14.22 -17.23 18.73
N GLN A 60 14.37 -16.53 19.85
CA GLN A 60 14.20 -17.10 21.20
C GLN A 60 12.73 -17.12 21.63
N THR A 61 11.99 -16.04 21.40
CA THR A 61 10.68 -15.81 22.02
C THR A 61 9.51 -16.03 21.07
N HIS A 62 9.75 -15.94 19.76
CA HIS A 62 8.75 -15.91 18.70
C HIS A 62 7.68 -14.82 18.91
N VAL A 63 8.03 -13.72 19.59
CA VAL A 63 7.12 -12.61 19.89
C VAL A 63 6.49 -12.06 18.60
N GLY A 64 5.18 -11.88 18.59
CA GLY A 64 4.46 -11.33 17.44
C GLY A 64 4.35 -12.26 16.21
N GLY A 65 5.07 -13.38 16.18
CA GLY A 65 5.17 -14.22 14.98
C GLY A 65 5.79 -13.48 13.79
N SER A 66 5.77 -14.12 12.62
CA SER A 66 6.36 -13.56 11.39
C SER A 66 5.75 -12.24 10.93
N HIS A 67 4.53 -11.91 11.40
CA HIS A 67 3.80 -10.72 10.96
C HIS A 67 4.08 -9.47 11.80
N TYR A 68 4.46 -9.61 13.07
CA TYR A 68 4.57 -8.47 13.98
C TYR A 68 5.92 -8.35 14.69
N HIS A 69 6.82 -9.33 14.62
CA HIS A 69 8.07 -9.29 15.38
C HIS A 69 8.93 -8.05 15.10
N HIS A 70 9.03 -7.60 13.84
CA HIS A 70 9.71 -6.33 13.48
C HIS A 70 9.17 -5.08 14.18
N LEU A 71 7.95 -5.13 14.74
CA LEU A 71 7.38 -4.05 15.54
C LEU A 71 7.55 -4.30 17.04
N LEU A 72 7.74 -5.56 17.47
CA LEU A 72 7.51 -5.99 18.84
C LEU A 72 8.73 -6.47 19.63
N ASP A 73 9.79 -6.92 18.96
CA ASP A 73 10.94 -7.51 19.66
C ASP A 73 12.00 -6.50 20.14
N GLY A 74 11.91 -5.24 19.69
CA GLY A 74 12.81 -4.18 20.12
C GLY A 74 14.15 -4.15 19.39
N GLN A 75 14.36 -4.99 18.36
CA GLN A 75 15.64 -5.10 17.66
C GLN A 75 15.59 -4.61 16.20
N HIS A 76 14.41 -4.44 15.59
CA HIS A 76 14.25 -3.94 14.21
C HIS A 76 13.97 -2.43 14.09
N ASP A 77 14.20 -1.66 15.16
CA ASP A 77 14.39 -0.21 15.06
C ASP A 77 15.88 0.15 15.01
N ILE A 78 16.21 1.36 14.54
CA ILE A 78 17.61 1.80 14.35
C ILE A 78 18.46 1.61 15.62
N LEU A 79 17.90 1.92 16.79
CA LEU A 79 18.65 1.84 18.04
C LEU A 79 18.80 0.40 18.52
N GLY A 80 17.76 -0.41 18.36
CA GLY A 80 17.76 -1.84 18.66
C GLY A 80 18.78 -2.59 17.81
N ALA A 81 18.74 -2.38 16.50
CA ALA A 81 19.62 -3.03 15.55
C ALA A 81 21.09 -2.66 15.80
N PHE A 82 21.39 -1.38 16.03
CA PHE A 82 22.76 -0.95 16.37
C PHE A 82 23.26 -1.55 17.68
N ARG A 83 22.42 -1.63 18.71
CA ARG A 83 22.81 -2.26 19.99
C ARG A 83 23.08 -3.75 19.82
N ALA A 84 22.25 -4.45 19.03
CA ALA A 84 22.43 -5.87 18.77
C ALA A 84 23.71 -6.12 17.95
N ALA A 85 23.94 -5.35 16.88
CA ALA A 85 25.12 -5.46 16.04
C ALA A 85 26.42 -5.16 16.82
N GLY A 86 26.42 -4.14 17.68
CA GLY A 86 27.59 -3.80 18.51
C GLY A 86 27.92 -4.81 19.62
N GLN A 87 27.12 -5.86 19.79
CA GLN A 87 27.38 -6.95 20.74
C GLN A 87 27.92 -8.22 20.08
N VAL A 88 28.11 -8.21 18.75
CA VAL A 88 28.51 -9.39 17.99
C VAL A 88 30.00 -9.70 18.17
N LYS A 89 30.89 -8.72 17.98
CA LYS A 89 32.34 -8.87 18.18
C LYS A 89 32.93 -7.72 18.97
N ALA A 90 33.86 -8.06 19.86
CA ALA A 90 34.51 -7.07 20.74
C ALA A 90 35.53 -6.16 20.02
N ASP A 91 36.01 -6.57 18.85
CA ASP A 91 37.00 -5.85 18.04
C ASP A 91 36.41 -5.20 16.77
N ASP A 92 35.08 -5.19 16.65
CA ASP A 92 34.41 -4.51 15.54
C ASP A 92 34.62 -3.00 15.60
N SER A 93 34.73 -2.41 14.41
CA SER A 93 34.68 -0.96 14.29
C SER A 93 33.23 -0.49 14.33
N PHE A 94 33.00 0.68 14.92
CA PHE A 94 31.70 1.34 14.91
C PHE A 94 31.07 1.48 13.49
N VAL A 95 31.90 1.68 12.46
CA VAL A 95 31.42 1.75 11.06
C VAL A 95 30.87 0.41 10.59
N ARG A 96 31.50 -0.71 10.99
CA ARG A 96 31.03 -2.06 10.65
C ARG A 96 29.66 -2.32 11.26
N GLU A 97 29.49 -2.00 12.55
CA GLU A 97 28.22 -2.16 13.27
C GLU A 97 27.08 -1.38 12.59
N ILE A 98 27.34 -0.13 12.19
CA ILE A 98 26.36 0.70 11.46
C ILE A 98 25.99 0.07 10.12
N LEU A 99 26.98 -0.39 9.36
CA LEU A 99 26.74 -0.95 8.02
C LEU A 99 25.94 -2.24 8.11
N GLU A 100 26.27 -3.14 9.04
CA GLU A 100 25.58 -4.42 9.21
C GLU A 100 24.14 -4.24 9.69
N ALA A 101 23.92 -3.40 10.71
CA ALA A 101 22.57 -3.09 11.15
C ALA A 101 21.77 -2.34 10.08
N GLY A 102 22.40 -1.42 9.35
CA GLY A 102 21.75 -0.69 8.26
C GLY A 102 21.37 -1.60 7.09
N GLU A 103 22.23 -2.54 6.73
CA GLU A 103 21.96 -3.55 5.70
C GLU A 103 20.83 -4.48 6.12
N HIS A 104 20.85 -4.98 7.37
CA HIS A 104 19.78 -5.81 7.92
C HIS A 104 18.44 -5.08 7.91
N LEU A 105 18.35 -3.88 8.48
CA LEU A 105 17.11 -3.09 8.45
C LEU A 105 16.63 -2.80 7.03
N PHE A 106 17.55 -2.56 6.08
CA PHE A 106 17.18 -2.40 4.68
C PHE A 106 16.58 -3.68 4.09
N ARG A 107 17.12 -4.86 4.41
CA ARG A 107 16.53 -6.14 4.01
C ARG A 107 15.16 -6.37 4.65
N ASP A 108 14.98 -5.98 5.91
CA ASP A 108 13.70 -6.11 6.58
C ASP A 108 12.62 -5.21 5.97
N THR A 109 12.98 -4.05 5.38
CA THR A 109 12.02 -3.30 4.57
C THR A 109 11.51 -4.14 3.39
N MET A 110 12.26 -5.12 2.90
CA MET A 110 11.83 -6.01 1.82
C MET A 110 10.95 -7.16 2.29
N SER A 111 10.75 -7.32 3.60
CA SER A 111 9.82 -8.29 4.17
C SER A 111 8.36 -7.96 3.83
N VAL A 112 7.47 -8.94 4.01
CA VAL A 112 6.02 -8.72 3.80
C VAL A 112 5.45 -7.79 4.87
N SER A 113 5.87 -7.96 6.14
CA SER A 113 5.44 -7.16 7.28
C SER A 113 6.07 -5.77 7.33
N GLY A 114 7.12 -5.51 6.54
CA GLY A 114 7.89 -4.28 6.61
C GLY A 114 8.56 -4.07 7.98
N ILE A 115 9.09 -2.87 8.20
CA ILE A 115 9.68 -2.46 9.49
C ILE A 115 9.22 -1.09 9.94
N ASN A 116 9.37 -0.83 11.24
CA ASN A 116 9.39 0.53 11.76
C ASN A 116 10.81 0.87 12.24
N PRO A 117 11.61 1.61 11.46
CA PRO A 117 12.99 1.90 11.84
C PRO A 117 13.09 2.91 13.01
N PHE A 118 11.99 3.54 13.42
CA PHE A 118 12.01 4.64 14.37
C PHE A 118 11.71 4.20 15.81
N PHE A 119 10.86 3.19 15.98
CA PHE A 119 10.48 2.71 17.31
C PHE A 119 9.94 1.27 17.26
N SER A 120 10.06 0.61 18.40
CA SER A 120 9.38 -0.65 18.70
C SER A 120 8.30 -0.45 19.77
N LEU A 121 7.33 -1.36 19.79
CA LEU A 121 6.25 -1.42 20.77
C LEU A 121 6.37 -2.71 21.57
N THR A 122 5.93 -2.72 22.83
CA THR A 122 5.66 -4.01 23.48
C THR A 122 4.37 -4.62 22.93
N GLY A 123 4.19 -5.93 23.08
CA GLY A 123 2.93 -6.60 22.71
C GLY A 123 1.70 -5.95 23.37
N GLU A 124 1.80 -5.58 24.65
CA GLU A 124 0.74 -4.88 25.38
C GLU A 124 0.44 -3.48 24.79
N GLN A 125 1.46 -2.72 24.41
CA GLN A 125 1.27 -1.41 23.78
C GLN A 125 0.57 -1.55 22.43
N PHE A 126 1.01 -2.51 21.61
CA PHE A 126 0.41 -2.76 20.31
C PHE A 126 -1.03 -3.26 20.42
N ASP A 127 -1.32 -4.14 21.37
CA ASP A 127 -2.69 -4.62 21.64
C ASP A 127 -3.62 -3.48 22.05
N LYS A 128 -3.19 -2.60 22.96
CA LYS A 128 -3.97 -1.41 23.35
C LYS A 128 -4.22 -0.46 22.18
N LEU A 129 -3.20 -0.22 21.35
CA LEU A 129 -3.37 0.61 20.15
C LEU A 129 -4.34 -0.05 19.16
N ALA A 130 -4.27 -1.36 18.99
CA ALA A 130 -5.19 -2.12 18.14
C ALA A 130 -6.63 -2.06 18.65
N GLU A 131 -6.86 -2.16 19.97
CA GLU A 131 -8.19 -2.01 20.57
C GLU A 131 -8.78 -0.62 20.31
N ILE A 132 -7.96 0.43 20.47
CA ILE A 132 -8.37 1.82 20.16
C ILE A 132 -8.67 1.94 18.66
N ALA A 133 -7.79 1.46 17.79
CA ALA A 133 -7.95 1.52 16.34
C ALA A 133 -9.21 0.76 15.86
N GLN A 134 -9.50 -0.37 16.49
CA GLN A 134 -10.68 -1.19 16.20
C GLN A 134 -11.99 -0.44 16.47
N SER A 135 -12.02 0.47 17.46
CA SER A 135 -13.19 1.34 17.70
C SER A 135 -13.49 2.28 16.53
N PHE A 136 -12.50 2.55 15.66
CA PHE A 136 -12.64 3.30 14.42
C PHE A 136 -12.78 2.41 13.18
N GLY A 137 -12.91 1.10 13.35
CA GLY A 137 -13.01 0.14 12.25
C GLY A 137 -11.67 -0.21 11.59
N ILE A 138 -10.54 0.14 12.20
CA ILE A 138 -9.21 -0.21 11.72
C ILE A 138 -8.83 -1.58 12.30
N SER A 139 -8.51 -2.54 11.42
CA SER A 139 -8.10 -3.87 11.82
C SER A 139 -6.68 -3.85 12.41
N LYS A 140 -6.37 -4.79 13.32
CA LYS A 140 -5.01 -4.93 13.87
C LYS A 140 -3.95 -5.15 12.77
N PRO A 141 -4.18 -5.97 11.73
CA PRO A 141 -3.26 -6.08 10.60
C PRO A 141 -3.06 -4.76 9.86
N PHE A 142 -4.15 -4.02 9.55
CA PHE A 142 -4.03 -2.72 8.89
C PHE A 142 -3.27 -1.71 9.75
N LEU A 143 -3.46 -1.73 11.08
CA LEU A 143 -2.68 -0.90 11.98
C LEU A 143 -1.20 -1.28 11.95
N ALA A 144 -0.85 -2.57 11.87
CA ALA A 144 0.54 -2.99 11.70
C ALA A 144 1.11 -2.42 10.40
N ASP A 145 0.43 -2.62 9.27
CA ASP A 145 0.85 -2.10 7.96
C ASP A 145 1.04 -0.57 8.02
N ALA A 146 0.13 0.16 8.68
CA ALA A 146 0.23 1.61 8.85
C ALA A 146 1.37 2.09 9.76
N LEU A 147 1.91 1.22 10.62
CA LEU A 147 3.02 1.50 11.51
C LEU A 147 4.35 1.01 10.93
N THR A 148 4.34 0.23 9.86
CA THR A 148 5.53 -0.32 9.21
C THR A 148 5.68 0.20 7.80
N VAL A 149 6.86 0.05 7.23
CA VAL A 149 7.09 0.27 5.80
C VAL A 149 7.72 -0.96 5.18
N ASN A 150 7.12 -1.45 4.10
CA ASN A 150 7.68 -2.49 3.26
C ASN A 150 8.20 -1.95 1.91
N GLY A 151 8.78 -2.84 1.10
CA GLY A 151 9.45 -2.51 -0.16
C GLY A 151 8.53 -1.79 -1.15
N PRO A 152 7.33 -2.32 -1.46
CA PRO A 152 6.37 -1.62 -2.30
C PRO A 152 5.97 -0.25 -1.79
N GLU A 153 5.82 -0.09 -0.46
CA GLU A 153 5.46 1.18 0.14
C GLU A 153 6.58 2.22 0.04
N LEU A 154 7.83 1.80 0.26
CA LEU A 154 9.01 2.62 0.07
C LEU A 154 9.14 3.08 -1.39
N LEU A 155 8.98 2.16 -2.35
CA LEU A 155 8.98 2.50 -3.79
C LEU A 155 7.86 3.48 -4.14
N GLY A 156 6.65 3.25 -3.62
CA GLY A 156 5.51 4.15 -3.79
C GLY A 156 5.80 5.55 -3.24
N GLY A 157 6.39 5.65 -2.07
CA GLY A 157 6.82 6.90 -1.44
C GLY A 157 7.87 7.65 -2.27
N ILE A 158 8.91 6.95 -2.75
CA ILE A 158 9.95 7.55 -3.62
C ILE A 158 9.33 8.10 -4.90
N MET A 159 8.47 7.31 -5.57
CA MET A 159 7.80 7.75 -6.79
C MET A 159 6.90 8.97 -6.55
N ALA A 160 6.25 9.05 -5.39
CA ALA A 160 5.43 10.18 -5.00
C ALA A 160 6.21 11.45 -4.72
N ILE A 161 7.39 11.35 -4.11
CA ILE A 161 8.30 12.49 -3.94
C ILE A 161 8.74 12.99 -5.31
N LEU A 162 9.26 12.09 -6.17
CA LEU A 162 9.79 12.46 -7.48
C LEU A 162 8.73 13.13 -8.37
N SER A 163 7.54 12.55 -8.46
CA SER A 163 6.44 13.09 -9.25
C SER A 163 5.95 14.44 -8.71
N SER A 164 5.87 14.60 -7.38
CA SER A 164 5.48 15.85 -6.73
C SER A 164 6.51 16.95 -6.98
N VAL A 165 7.81 16.63 -6.94
CA VAL A 165 8.89 17.59 -7.26
C VAL A 165 8.83 17.99 -8.74
N ILE A 166 8.63 17.04 -9.65
CA ILE A 166 8.55 17.30 -11.09
C ILE A 166 7.34 18.19 -11.43
N LEU A 167 6.18 17.91 -10.86
CA LEU A 167 4.97 18.73 -11.09
C LEU A 167 5.03 20.07 -10.35
N GLY A 168 5.61 20.09 -9.15
CA GLY A 168 5.84 21.30 -8.35
C GLY A 168 6.57 22.39 -9.12
N LYS A 169 7.56 22.00 -9.93
CA LYS A 169 8.32 22.94 -10.79
C LYS A 169 7.50 23.60 -11.88
N LYS A 170 6.36 23.03 -12.27
CA LYS A 170 5.53 23.54 -13.38
C LYS A 170 4.53 24.62 -12.96
N LEU A 171 4.55 25.05 -11.69
CA LEU A 171 3.75 26.15 -11.13
C LEU A 171 2.22 26.02 -11.36
N ASP A 172 1.70 24.81 -11.56
CA ASP A 172 0.26 24.54 -11.72
C ASP A 172 -0.26 23.79 -10.48
N PRO A 173 -0.86 24.49 -9.50
CA PRO A 173 -1.39 23.88 -8.29
C PRO A 173 -2.46 22.82 -8.58
N SER A 174 -3.21 22.95 -9.67
CA SER A 174 -4.27 22.01 -10.02
C SER A 174 -3.72 20.61 -10.30
N ARG A 175 -2.56 20.51 -10.94
CA ARG A 175 -1.90 19.22 -11.22
C ARG A 175 -1.36 18.57 -9.96
N ILE A 176 -0.78 19.35 -9.07
CA ILE A 176 -0.30 18.86 -7.77
C ILE A 176 -1.49 18.38 -6.94
N SER A 177 -2.60 19.13 -6.94
CA SER A 177 -3.82 18.72 -6.25
C SER A 177 -4.35 17.39 -6.77
N LYS A 178 -4.45 17.23 -8.11
CA LYS A 178 -4.89 15.97 -8.74
C LYS A 178 -3.98 14.81 -8.38
N LEU A 179 -2.66 15.01 -8.44
CA LEU A 179 -1.68 13.99 -8.04
C LEU A 179 -1.84 13.63 -6.56
N SER A 180 -1.96 14.64 -5.69
CA SER A 180 -2.09 14.46 -4.24
C SER A 180 -3.38 13.73 -3.87
N GLY A 181 -4.49 14.03 -4.53
CA GLY A 181 -5.75 13.30 -4.35
C GLY A 181 -5.65 11.83 -4.75
N ALA A 182 -4.93 11.52 -5.84
CA ALA A 182 -4.62 10.14 -6.20
C ALA A 182 -3.79 9.44 -5.12
N TYR A 183 -2.76 10.11 -4.58
CA TYR A 183 -1.92 9.56 -3.53
C TYR A 183 -2.61 9.39 -2.19
N ILE A 184 -3.55 10.27 -1.80
CA ILE A 184 -4.38 10.06 -0.60
C ILE A 184 -5.18 8.77 -0.73
N CYS A 185 -5.82 8.55 -1.87
CA CYS A 185 -6.59 7.32 -2.08
C CYS A 185 -5.68 6.08 -2.05
N SER A 186 -4.52 6.15 -2.70
CA SER A 186 -3.53 5.06 -2.69
C SER A 186 -2.95 4.79 -1.31
N SER A 187 -2.63 5.82 -0.52
CA SER A 187 -2.04 5.66 0.81
C SER A 187 -3.04 5.11 1.82
N LEU A 188 -4.29 5.57 1.78
CA LEU A 188 -5.35 5.02 2.61
C LEU A 188 -5.66 3.57 2.24
N ALA A 189 -5.68 3.26 0.94
CA ALA A 189 -5.87 1.89 0.50
C ALA A 189 -4.71 1.00 0.99
N SER A 190 -3.46 1.42 0.82
CA SER A 190 -2.29 0.58 1.13
C SER A 190 -1.82 0.60 2.59
N GLY A 191 -2.32 1.52 3.43
CA GLY A 191 -1.73 1.75 4.76
C GLY A 191 -0.41 2.54 4.71
N ASN A 192 0.10 2.93 3.54
CA ASN A 192 1.46 3.43 3.38
C ASN A 192 1.79 4.70 4.20
N PRO A 193 2.67 4.61 5.22
CA PRO A 193 2.97 5.73 6.12
C PRO A 193 3.83 6.83 5.49
N PHE A 194 4.53 6.55 4.38
CA PHE A 194 5.32 7.56 3.67
C PHE A 194 4.50 8.31 2.63
N LEU A 195 3.64 7.60 1.90
CA LEU A 195 2.83 8.19 0.84
C LEU A 195 1.81 9.19 1.39
N PHE A 196 1.22 8.90 2.56
CA PHE A 196 0.19 9.76 3.14
C PHE A 196 0.68 11.18 3.46
N PRO A 197 1.78 11.41 4.20
CA PRO A 197 2.31 12.76 4.45
C PRO A 197 2.65 13.53 3.17
N ILE A 198 3.24 12.87 2.17
CA ILE A 198 3.55 13.50 0.87
C ILE A 198 2.27 13.97 0.20
N ALA A 199 1.25 13.10 0.16
CA ALA A 199 -0.04 13.39 -0.45
C ALA A 199 -0.78 14.52 0.28
N ALA A 200 -0.84 14.47 1.61
CA ALA A 200 -1.45 15.50 2.43
C ALA A 200 -0.73 16.85 2.27
N GLY A 201 0.60 16.85 2.33
CA GLY A 201 1.42 18.04 2.13
C GLY A 201 1.25 18.64 0.74
N GLY A 202 1.24 17.81 -0.31
CA GLY A 202 0.99 18.23 -1.68
C GLY A 202 -0.41 18.84 -1.88
N LEU A 203 -1.44 18.25 -1.26
CA LEU A 203 -2.80 18.78 -1.32
C LEU A 203 -2.90 20.13 -0.60
N VAL A 204 -2.39 20.23 0.62
CA VAL A 204 -2.36 21.48 1.39
C VAL A 204 -1.61 22.57 0.61
N TYR A 205 -0.42 22.25 0.10
CA TYR A 205 0.37 23.16 -0.73
C TYR A 205 -0.44 23.65 -1.94
N SER A 206 -1.09 22.73 -2.66
CA SER A 206 -1.86 23.07 -3.85
C SER A 206 -3.04 24.00 -3.55
N ILE A 207 -3.75 23.79 -2.44
CA ILE A 207 -4.88 24.63 -2.03
C ILE A 207 -4.41 26.03 -1.61
N ILE A 208 -3.27 26.12 -0.90
CA ILE A 208 -2.70 27.40 -0.48
C ILE A 208 -2.23 28.23 -1.68
N LYS A 209 -1.68 27.57 -2.71
CA LYS A 209 -1.12 28.24 -3.90
C LYS A 209 -2.13 28.47 -5.02
N ALA A 210 -3.26 27.78 -5.03
CA ALA A 210 -4.28 27.99 -6.04
C ALA A 210 -5.01 29.33 -5.85
N GLU A 211 -5.18 30.07 -6.94
CA GLU A 211 -6.07 31.23 -6.96
C GLU A 211 -7.53 30.80 -6.70
N ASP A 212 -7.96 29.71 -7.33
CA ASP A 212 -9.24 29.05 -7.08
C ASP A 212 -9.07 27.76 -6.26
N LYS A 213 -9.28 27.88 -4.95
CA LYS A 213 -9.22 26.78 -3.99
C LYS A 213 -10.25 25.68 -4.27
N LYS A 214 -11.43 26.05 -4.77
CA LYS A 214 -12.50 25.10 -5.08
C LYS A 214 -12.11 24.26 -6.30
N ALA A 215 -11.57 24.90 -7.32
CA ALA A 215 -11.04 24.19 -8.49
C ALA A 215 -9.92 23.22 -8.09
N ALA A 216 -8.98 23.66 -7.23
CA ALA A 216 -7.94 22.77 -6.72
C ALA A 216 -8.53 21.56 -5.97
N LEU A 217 -9.47 21.76 -5.06
CA LEU A 217 -10.13 20.66 -4.34
C LEU A 217 -10.85 19.69 -5.29
N ILE A 218 -11.54 20.21 -6.31
CA ILE A 218 -12.20 19.37 -7.33
C ILE A 218 -11.15 18.52 -8.07
N GLN A 219 -9.99 19.08 -8.41
CA GLN A 219 -8.92 18.32 -9.05
C GLN A 219 -8.37 17.22 -8.14
N GLY A 220 -8.22 17.49 -6.84
CA GLY A 220 -7.89 16.45 -5.86
C GLY A 220 -8.94 15.33 -5.85
N GLY A 221 -10.23 15.67 -5.82
CA GLY A 221 -11.31 14.71 -5.92
C GLY A 221 -11.26 13.87 -7.21
N LYS A 222 -10.99 14.50 -8.36
CA LYS A 222 -10.77 13.80 -9.63
C LYS A 222 -9.62 12.80 -9.55
N GLY A 223 -8.50 13.21 -8.95
CA GLY A 223 -7.35 12.35 -8.72
C GLY A 223 -7.69 11.13 -7.87
N ALA A 224 -8.43 11.33 -6.78
CA ALA A 224 -8.89 10.26 -5.91
C ALA A 224 -9.78 9.26 -6.66
N ILE A 225 -10.72 9.72 -7.50
CA ILE A 225 -11.58 8.84 -8.30
C ILE A 225 -10.75 8.01 -9.30
N VAL A 226 -9.80 8.64 -9.99
CA VAL A 226 -8.92 7.94 -10.94
C VAL A 226 -8.12 6.85 -10.23
N SER A 227 -7.51 7.17 -9.09
CA SER A 227 -6.73 6.20 -8.31
C SER A 227 -7.60 5.09 -7.74
N GLY A 228 -8.74 5.42 -7.14
CA GLY A 228 -9.64 4.43 -6.55
C GLY A 228 -10.20 3.47 -7.59
N GLY A 229 -10.58 3.97 -8.77
CA GLY A 229 -11.01 3.12 -9.87
C GLY A 229 -9.88 2.26 -10.46
N ALA A 230 -8.65 2.79 -10.53
CA ALA A 230 -7.49 2.01 -10.96
C ALA A 230 -7.18 0.87 -9.99
N LEU A 231 -7.19 1.14 -8.67
CA LEU A 231 -7.01 0.12 -7.62
C LEU A 231 -8.09 -0.95 -7.68
N LEU A 232 -9.36 -0.54 -7.86
CA LEU A 232 -10.48 -1.47 -7.99
C LEU A 232 -10.31 -2.39 -9.20
N VAL A 233 -9.94 -1.85 -10.36
CA VAL A 233 -9.72 -2.66 -11.57
C VAL A 233 -8.52 -3.58 -11.40
N GLY A 234 -7.40 -3.10 -10.86
CA GLY A 234 -6.23 -3.93 -10.58
C GLY A 234 -6.52 -5.06 -9.60
N GLY A 235 -7.37 -4.82 -8.62
CA GLY A 235 -7.76 -5.79 -7.59
C GLY A 235 -8.65 -6.92 -8.10
N ILE A 236 -9.52 -6.65 -9.08
CA ILE A 236 -10.42 -7.66 -9.65
C ILE A 236 -9.77 -8.45 -10.80
N VAL A 237 -8.73 -7.91 -11.43
CA VAL A 237 -8.01 -8.57 -12.51
C VAL A 237 -7.02 -9.55 -11.92
N GLY A 238 -7.40 -10.84 -11.91
CA GLY A 238 -6.52 -11.93 -11.49
C GLY A 238 -5.37 -12.19 -12.47
N GLY A 239 -4.37 -12.94 -11.99
CA GLY A 239 -3.19 -13.33 -12.77
C GLY A 239 -1.89 -12.81 -12.15
N PRO A 240 -0.77 -12.88 -12.90
CA PRO A 240 0.49 -12.30 -12.48
C PRO A 240 0.39 -10.79 -12.21
N VAL A 241 1.20 -10.29 -11.28
CA VAL A 241 1.23 -8.88 -10.83
C VAL A 241 1.23 -7.89 -11.99
N TRP A 242 2.01 -8.15 -13.03
CA TRP A 242 2.15 -7.26 -14.19
C TRP A 242 0.83 -7.11 -14.98
N ILE A 243 -0.05 -8.11 -15.01
CA ILE A 243 -1.38 -7.99 -15.65
C ILE A 243 -2.24 -7.00 -14.86
N GLY A 244 -2.27 -7.14 -13.53
CA GLY A 244 -2.95 -6.21 -12.65
C GLY A 244 -2.45 -4.78 -12.83
N CYS A 245 -1.13 -4.57 -12.89
CA CYS A 245 -0.53 -3.26 -13.14
C CYS A 245 -0.96 -2.65 -14.49
N ILE A 246 -0.94 -3.43 -15.58
CA ILE A 246 -1.36 -2.95 -16.90
C ILE A 246 -2.84 -2.56 -16.87
N ALA A 247 -3.70 -3.39 -16.25
CA ALA A 247 -5.12 -3.11 -16.12
C ALA A 247 -5.39 -1.84 -15.30
N SER A 248 -4.68 -1.65 -14.18
CA SER A 248 -4.75 -0.44 -13.35
C SER A 248 -4.36 0.81 -14.13
N VAL A 249 -3.27 0.76 -14.91
CA VAL A 249 -2.82 1.89 -15.73
C VAL A 249 -3.84 2.20 -16.83
N ALA A 250 -4.34 1.18 -17.51
CA ALA A 250 -5.38 1.35 -18.54
C ALA A 250 -6.65 1.97 -17.95
N ALA A 251 -7.08 1.50 -16.78
CA ALA A 251 -8.22 2.06 -16.04
C ALA A 251 -7.97 3.51 -15.63
N ALA A 252 -6.79 3.82 -15.10
CA ALA A 252 -6.42 5.19 -14.71
C ALA A 252 -6.50 6.14 -15.91
N VAL A 253 -5.95 5.75 -17.07
CA VAL A 253 -6.00 6.54 -18.30
C VAL A 253 -7.45 6.72 -18.78
N ALA A 254 -8.24 5.64 -18.81
CA ALA A 254 -9.63 5.68 -19.26
C ALA A 254 -10.51 6.55 -18.34
N LEU A 255 -10.38 6.40 -17.02
CA LEU A 255 -11.10 7.18 -16.02
C LEU A 255 -10.70 8.65 -16.09
N ASN A 256 -9.40 8.92 -16.20
CA ASN A 256 -8.90 10.29 -16.32
C ASN A 256 -9.47 10.98 -17.56
N TYR A 257 -9.50 10.28 -18.70
CA TYR A 257 -10.13 10.76 -19.92
C TYR A 257 -11.64 10.97 -19.77
N ALA A 258 -12.34 10.02 -19.14
CA ALA A 258 -13.78 10.10 -18.92
C ALA A 258 -14.20 11.28 -18.05
N ILE A 259 -13.40 11.58 -17.03
CA ILE A 259 -13.65 12.67 -16.08
C ILE A 259 -13.36 14.04 -16.68
N ASP A 260 -12.36 14.13 -17.57
CA ASP A 260 -11.98 15.40 -18.21
C ASP A 260 -12.86 15.68 -19.46
N ASP A 261 -13.30 14.66 -20.20
CA ASP A 261 -14.12 14.77 -21.41
C ASP A 261 -15.39 13.86 -21.38
N PRO A 262 -16.37 14.11 -20.51
CA PRO A 262 -17.51 13.21 -20.31
C PRO A 262 -18.41 13.06 -21.55
N LYS A 263 -18.65 14.16 -22.29
CA LYS A 263 -19.50 14.13 -23.51
C LYS A 263 -18.89 13.25 -24.60
N LYS A 264 -17.62 13.47 -24.91
CA LYS A 264 -16.88 12.72 -25.93
C LYS A 264 -16.71 11.25 -25.54
N THR A 265 -16.55 10.99 -24.24
CA THR A 265 -16.52 9.63 -23.70
C THR A 265 -17.85 8.93 -23.90
N PHE A 266 -18.97 9.59 -23.58
CA PHE A 266 -20.31 9.05 -23.79
C PHE A 266 -20.57 8.74 -25.28
N GLU A 267 -20.20 9.63 -26.19
CA GLU A 267 -20.33 9.41 -27.63
C GLU A 267 -19.52 8.19 -28.10
N ARG A 268 -18.27 8.06 -27.64
CA ARG A 268 -17.40 6.90 -27.97
C ARG A 268 -17.96 5.59 -27.40
N MET A 269 -18.41 5.59 -26.15
CA MET A 269 -19.03 4.41 -25.54
C MET A 269 -20.29 4.00 -26.30
N HIS A 270 -21.15 4.96 -26.64
CA HIS A 270 -22.37 4.70 -27.41
C HIS A 270 -22.06 4.12 -28.80
N ALA A 271 -21.02 4.62 -29.47
CA ALA A 271 -20.56 4.09 -30.77
C ALA A 271 -20.05 2.65 -30.69
N ILE A 272 -19.45 2.23 -29.57
CA ILE A 272 -18.95 0.86 -29.36
C ILE A 272 -20.08 -0.08 -28.92
N ILE A 273 -20.96 0.37 -28.02
CA ILE A 273 -22.02 -0.44 -27.43
C ILE A 273 -23.13 -0.73 -28.45
N LYS A 274 -23.50 0.23 -29.29
CA LYS A 274 -24.64 0.08 -30.22
C LYS A 274 -24.47 -1.10 -31.20
N PRO A 275 -23.31 -1.30 -31.86
CA PRO A 275 -23.06 -2.49 -32.67
C PRO A 275 -23.05 -3.79 -31.86
N ALA A 276 -22.39 -3.79 -30.69
CA ALA A 276 -22.28 -4.96 -29.83
C ALA A 276 -23.64 -5.43 -29.31
N ALA A 277 -24.49 -4.51 -28.85
CA ALA A 277 -25.86 -4.78 -28.41
C ALA A 277 -26.74 -5.30 -29.56
N SER A 278 -26.57 -4.76 -30.78
CA SER A 278 -27.28 -5.27 -31.95
C SER A 278 -26.88 -6.70 -32.31
N THR A 279 -25.61 -7.03 -32.14
CA THR A 279 -25.05 -8.36 -32.43
C THR A 279 -25.53 -9.37 -31.39
N LEU A 280 -25.42 -9.04 -30.10
CA LEU A 280 -25.94 -9.85 -28.99
C LEU A 280 -27.45 -10.11 -29.14
N ARG A 281 -28.24 -9.10 -29.51
CA ARG A 281 -29.68 -9.25 -29.74
C ARG A 281 -30.01 -10.15 -30.93
N ARG A 282 -29.21 -10.13 -32.00
CA ARG A 282 -29.40 -11.06 -33.13
C ARG A 282 -29.06 -12.50 -32.73
N VAL A 283 -27.98 -12.69 -31.98
CA VAL A 283 -27.60 -14.01 -31.46
C VAL A 283 -28.66 -14.55 -30.49
N SER A 284 -29.20 -13.72 -29.60
CA SER A 284 -30.23 -14.17 -28.65
C SER A 284 -31.59 -14.47 -29.30
N LEU A 285 -31.87 -13.92 -30.49
CA LEU A 285 -33.10 -14.19 -31.25
C LEU A 285 -32.94 -15.37 -32.22
N SER A 286 -31.72 -15.93 -32.35
CA SER A 286 -31.42 -17.09 -33.19
C SER A 286 -31.11 -18.37 -32.39
N LEU A 287 -31.16 -18.29 -31.06
CA LEU A 287 -31.19 -19.40 -30.10
C LEU A 287 -32.61 -19.61 -29.61
#